data_AF-A0A9D7PCN0-F1
#
_entry.id   AF-A0A9D7PCN0-F1
#
_cell.length_a   1.000
_cell.length_b   1.000
_cell.length_c   1.000
_cell.angle_alpha   90.00
_cell.angle_beta   90.00
_cell.angle_gamma   90.00
#
_symmetry.space_group_name_H-M   'P 1'
#
loop_
_entity.id
_entity.type
_entity.pdbx_description
1 polymer ?
#
loop_
_entity_poly.entity_id
_entity_poly.type
_entity_poly.pdbx_seq_one_letter_code
_entity_poly.pdbx_strand_id
1 'polypeptide(L)' 'MSQTQALMTSAEVCSALGIDRSTLTRWVAAGRIAPAAKAPGKRGAFLFSKATVEAVLKTEAVS' A
#
# COMPACT_ATOMS: atom_id res chain seq x y z
N MET A 1 -2.69 8.72 -22.41
CA MET A 1 -1.92 8.02 -21.36
C MET A 1 -2.87 7.71 -20.20
N SER A 2 -3.72 6.70 -20.35
CA SER A 2 -4.74 6.35 -19.35
C SER A 2 -4.09 5.48 -18.29
N GLN A 3 -3.49 6.08 -17.26
CA GLN A 3 -2.86 5.30 -16.20
C GLN A 3 -3.94 4.74 -15.29
N THR A 4 -4.22 3.45 -15.48
CA THR A 4 -5.09 2.60 -14.68
C THR A 4 -4.87 2.86 -13.19
N GLN A 5 -5.89 3.43 -12.54
CA GLN A 5 -5.98 3.55 -11.08
C GLN A 5 -6.22 2.16 -10.48
N ALA A 6 -5.24 1.26 -10.62
CA ALA A 6 -5.27 -0.05 -10.00
C ALA A 6 -5.10 0.15 -8.49
N LEU A 7 -6.21 0.02 -7.77
CA LEU A 7 -6.21 -0.11 -6.32
C LEU A 7 -5.74 -1.52 -5.98
N MET A 8 -4.68 -1.58 -5.18
CA MET A 8 -4.10 -2.80 -4.66
C MET A 8 -4.60 -3.01 -3.23
N THR A 9 -4.96 -4.23 -2.90
CA THR A 9 -5.29 -4.64 -1.54
C THR A 9 -4.02 -4.73 -0.68
N SER A 10 -4.17 -4.69 0.65
CA SER A 10 -3.06 -4.93 1.57
C SER A 10 -2.25 -6.19 1.24
N ALA A 11 -2.89 -7.26 0.74
CA ALA A 11 -2.21 -8.51 0.39
C ALA A 11 -1.31 -8.35 -0.85
N GLU A 12 -1.81 -7.69 -1.90
CA GLU A 12 -1.04 -7.41 -3.10
C GLU A 12 0.12 -6.45 -2.80
N VAL A 13 -0.11 -5.44 -1.95
CA VAL A 13 0.95 -4.52 -1.49
C VAL A 13 2.04 -5.27 -0.72
N CYS A 14 1.65 -6.15 0.20
CA CYS A 14 2.61 -6.99 0.93
C CYS A 14 3.45 -7.82 -0.04
N SER A 15 2.82 -8.45 -1.04
CA SER A 15 3.53 -9.25 -2.04
C SER A 15 4.43 -8.41 -2.95
N ALA A 16 4.01 -7.21 -3.31
CA ALA A 16 4.77 -6.32 -4.20
C ALA A 16 6.00 -5.71 -3.49
N LEU A 17 5.85 -5.35 -2.21
CA LEU A 17 6.93 -4.80 -1.39
C LEU A 17 7.78 -5.89 -0.71
N GLY A 18 7.35 -7.16 -0.76
CA GLY A 18 8.02 -8.25 -0.06
C GLY A 18 7.95 -8.13 1.47
N ILE A 19 6.96 -7.43 2.01
CA ILE A 19 6.77 -7.21 3.45
C ILE A 19 5.58 -8.00 3.99
N ASP A 20 5.55 -8.21 5.30
CA ASP A 20 4.42 -8.83 5.97
C ASP A 20 3.32 -7.80 6.33
N ARG A 21 2.13 -8.29 6.68
CA ARG A 21 0.97 -7.44 7.05
C ARG A 21 1.20 -6.60 8.30
N SER A 22 2.00 -7.07 9.25
CA SER A 22 2.30 -6.31 10.47
C SER A 22 3.22 -5.13 10.17
N THR A 23 4.21 -5.33 9.28
CA THR A 23 5.04 -4.23 8.74
C THR A 23 4.19 -3.21 7.99
N LEU A 24 3.31 -3.67 7.09
CA LEU A 24 2.40 -2.77 6.37
C LEU A 24 1.51 -1.96 7.33
N THR A 25 0.95 -2.61 8.36
CA THR A 25 0.11 -1.94 9.37
C THR A 25 0.91 -0.89 10.15
N ARG A 26 2.14 -1.22 10.55
CA ARG A 26 3.04 -0.27 11.22
C ARG A 26 3.38 0.92 10.31
N TRP A 27 3.60 0.69 9.02
CA TRP A 27 3.89 1.77 8.07
C TRP A 27 2.69 2.69 7.86
N VAL A 28 1.49 2.14 7.76
CA VAL A 28 0.26 2.94 7.71
C VAL A 28 0.10 3.77 8.99
N ALA A 29 0.30 3.16 10.16
CA ALA A 29 0.23 3.86 11.44
C ALA A 29 1.31 4.95 11.59
N ALA A 30 2.50 4.71 11.04
CA ALA A 30 3.60 5.67 11.02
C ALA A 30 3.49 6.74 9.91
N GLY A 31 2.48 6.66 9.04
CA GLY A 31 2.31 7.58 7.91
C GLY A 31 3.32 7.38 6.77
N ARG A 32 4.07 6.27 6.75
CA ARG A 32 5.02 5.93 5.68
C ARG A 32 4.32 5.56 4.37
N ILE A 33 3.14 4.95 4.45
CA ILE A 33 2.32 4.61 3.28
C ILE A 33 0.87 4.99 3.55
N ALA A 34 0.28 5.78 2.64
CA ALA A 34 -1.10 6.23 2.76
C ALA A 34 -2.05 5.30 1.99
N PRO A 35 -3.05 4.70 2.64
CA PRO A 35 -4.12 4.00 1.93
C PRO A 35 -4.98 4.99 1.14
N ALA A 36 -5.27 4.66 -0.10
CA ALA A 36 -6.13 5.45 -0.99
C ALA A 36 -7.62 5.33 -0.61
N ALA A 37 -8.03 4.16 -0.13
CA ALA A 37 -9.38 3.94 0.37
C ALA A 37 -9.39 2.87 1.46
N LYS A 38 -10.40 2.91 2.32
CA LYS A 38 -10.71 1.84 3.28
C LYS A 38 -12.07 1.28 2.92
N ALA A 39 -12.13 -0.02 2.62
CA ALA A 39 -13.42 -0.66 2.33
C ALA A 39 -14.36 -0.59 3.55
N PRO A 40 -15.67 -0.43 3.35
CA PRO A 40 -16.62 -0.44 4.47
C PRO A 40 -16.69 -1.84 5.11
N GLY A 41 -16.59 -1.90 6.45
CA GLY A 41 -16.68 -3.14 7.23
C GLY A 41 -15.85 -3.09 8.51
N LYS A 42 -16.19 -3.92 9.51
CA LYS A 42 -15.46 -4.00 10.81
C LYS A 42 -13.94 -4.28 10.65
N ARG A 43 -13.56 -4.95 9.56
CA ARG A 43 -12.17 -5.21 9.15
C ARG A 43 -11.90 -4.72 7.73
N GLY A 44 -12.48 -3.57 7.38
CA GLY A 44 -12.35 -2.97 6.05
C GLY A 44 -10.91 -3.01 5.53
N ALA A 45 -10.70 -3.68 4.39
CA ALA A 45 -9.39 -3.79 3.78
C ALA A 45 -8.89 -2.40 3.36
N PHE A 46 -7.61 -2.14 3.60
CA PHE A 46 -6.96 -0.95 3.05
C PHE A 46 -6.64 -1.21 1.58
N LEU A 47 -7.06 -0.26 0.74
CA LEU A 47 -6.77 -0.19 -0.67
C LEU A 47 -5.70 0.89 -0.85
N PHE A 48 -4.66 0.57 -1.61
CA PHE A 48 -3.53 1.43 -1.89
C PHE A 48 -3.47 1.69 -3.39
N SER A 49 -3.14 2.90 -3.80
CA SER A 49 -2.88 3.13 -5.22
C SER A 49 -1.53 2.51 -5.59
N LYS A 50 -1.45 1.91 -6.78
CA LYS A 50 -0.18 1.41 -7.31
C LYS A 50 0.92 2.48 -7.30
N ALA A 51 0.56 3.73 -7.61
CA ALA A 51 1.49 4.87 -7.59
C ALA A 51 2.12 5.10 -6.20
N THR A 52 1.34 5.03 -5.11
CA THR A 52 1.87 5.16 -3.76
C THR A 52 2.82 4.01 -3.42
N VAL A 53 2.45 2.77 -3.79
CA VAL A 53 3.30 1.60 -3.55
C VAL A 53 4.63 1.72 -4.29
N GLU A 54 4.61 2.11 -5.55
CA GLU A 54 5.82 2.34 -6.35
C GLU A 54 6.70 3.46 -5.79
N ALA A 55 6.11 4.54 -5.28
CA ALA A 55 6.86 5.63 -4.66
C ALA A 55 7.60 5.17 -3.40
N VAL A 56 6.95 4.35 -2.56
CA VAL A 56 7.57 3.75 -1.38
C VAL A 56 8.69 2.78 -1.80
N LEU A 57 8.43 1.94 -2.80
CA LEU A 57 9.41 0.97 -3.33
C LEU A 57 10.67 1.67 -3.85
N LYS A 58 10.51 2.80 -4.55
CA LYS A 58 11.64 3.65 -4.98
C LYS A 58 12.38 4.30 -3.82
N THR A 59 11.69 4.67 -2.74
CA THR A 59 12.33 5.29 -1.57
C THR A 59 13.22 4.28 -0.84
N GLU A 60 12.73 3.06 -0.64
CA GLU A 60 13.47 2.01 0.07
C GLU A 60 14.57 1.38 -0.81
N ALA A 61 14.42 1.36 -2.14
CA ALA A 61 15.45 0.85 -3.05
C ALA A 61 16.68 1.79 -3.21
N VAL A 62 16.62 3.01 -2.68
CA VAL A 62 17.68 4.03 -2.81
C VAL A 62 18.56 4.11 -1.56
N SER A 63 18.38 3.23 -0.57
CA SER A 63 19.21 3.16 0.65
C SER A 63 20.25 2.05 0.63
#